data_AF-A0A8D2JTR5-F1
#
_entry.id   AF-A0A8D2JTR5-F1
#
_cell.length_a   1.000
_cell.length_b   1.000
_cell.length_c   1.000
_cell.angle_alpha   90.00
_cell.angle_beta   90.00
_cell.angle_gamma   90.00
#
_symmetry.space_group_name_H-M   'P 1'
#
loop_
_entity.id
_entity.type
_entity.pdbx_description
1 polymer ?
#
loop_
_entity_poly.entity_id
_entity_poly.type
_entity_poly.pdbx_seq_one_letter_code
_entity_poly.pdbx_strand_id
1 'polypeptide(L)'
;MFSKVLKNQLLQTTKLVEEHLDSEIQKLDQMDEDELECLKEKRLEALRKAQQQKQEWLSKGHGEYREIPSERDFFQEVKESEKVVCHFYRDSAFRCKILDTHLMIFSWSLAIQRLNTSPTTPSRTALSVQTSLLFYLSLPCCSAICLLVSSSPCLLICF
;
A
#
# COMPACT_ATOMS: atom_id res chain seq x y z
N MET A 1 23.35 35.58 -16.08
CA MET A 1 24.03 34.46 -16.79
C MET A 1 23.51 33.10 -16.32
N PHE A 2 23.46 32.85 -15.00
CA PHE A 2 22.94 31.60 -14.40
C PHE A 2 21.55 31.15 -14.86
N SER A 3 20.59 32.07 -15.02
CA SER A 3 19.23 31.74 -15.46
C SER A 3 19.15 31.14 -16.87
N LYS A 4 20.03 31.57 -17.79
CA LYS A 4 20.11 31.00 -19.15
C LYS A 4 20.69 29.59 -19.16
N VAL A 5 21.67 29.33 -18.30
CA VAL A 5 22.29 28.00 -18.17
C VAL A 5 21.30 26.99 -17.60
N LEU A 6 20.59 27.35 -16.52
CA LEU A 6 19.54 26.50 -15.94
C LEU A 6 18.39 26.22 -16.92
N LYS A 7 17.93 27.24 -17.65
CA LYS A 7 16.89 27.07 -18.67
C LYS A 7 17.32 26.11 -19.78
N ASN A 8 18.58 26.20 -20.23
CA ASN A 8 19.10 25.31 -21.26
C ASN A 8 19.25 23.88 -20.74
N GLN A 9 19.73 23.69 -19.50
CA GLN A 9 19.81 22.35 -18.89
C GLN A 9 18.43 21.72 -18.76
N LEU A 10 17.43 22.47 -18.25
CA LEU A 10 16.06 22.01 -18.14
C LEU A 10 15.49 21.59 -19.51
N LEU A 11 15.68 22.43 -20.54
CA LEU A 11 15.23 22.14 -21.90
C LEU A 11 15.89 20.89 -22.49
N GLN A 12 17.18 20.67 -22.23
CA GLN A 12 17.88 19.46 -22.68
C GLN A 12 17.35 18.22 -21.96
N THR A 13 17.11 18.30 -20.66
CA THR A 13 16.50 17.20 -19.90
C THR A 13 15.09 16.88 -20.40
N THR A 14 14.26 17.89 -20.66
CA THR A 14 12.90 17.68 -21.18
C THR A 14 12.93 16.99 -22.54
N LYS A 15 13.80 17.43 -23.46
CA LYS A 15 13.95 16.79 -24.79
C LYS A 15 14.37 15.34 -24.71
N LEU A 16 15.34 15.02 -23.84
CA LEU A 16 15.78 13.64 -23.64
C LEU A 16 14.65 12.76 -23.10
N VAL A 17 13.80 13.29 -22.21
CA VAL A 17 12.62 12.57 -21.71
C VAL A 17 11.57 12.39 -22.81
N GLU A 18 11.30 13.43 -23.62
CA GLU A 18 10.37 13.33 -24.76
C GLU A 18 10.83 12.29 -25.78
N GLU A 19 12.10 12.33 -26.20
CA GLU A 19 12.68 11.36 -27.14
C GLU A 19 12.64 9.92 -26.58
N HIS A 20 12.87 9.75 -25.27
CA HIS A 20 12.74 8.46 -24.63
C HIS A 20 11.30 7.95 -24.66
N LEU A 21 10.33 8.80 -24.35
CA LEU A 21 8.90 8.46 -24.41
C LEU A 21 8.45 8.11 -25.83
N ASP A 22 8.86 8.89 -26.84
CA ASP A 22 8.54 8.61 -28.24
C ASP A 22 9.09 7.24 -28.68
N SER A 23 10.29 6.89 -28.24
CA SER A 23 10.89 5.58 -28.52
C SER A 23 10.14 4.42 -27.88
N GLU A 24 9.62 4.60 -26.66
CA GLU A 24 8.80 3.61 -25.98
C GLU A 24 7.43 3.45 -26.63
N ILE A 25 6.79 4.55 -27.06
CA ILE A 25 5.52 4.52 -27.80
C ILE A 25 5.69 3.74 -29.10
N GLN A 26 6.72 4.05 -29.87
CA GLN A 26 6.99 3.35 -31.13
C GLN A 26 7.22 1.85 -30.91
N LYS A 27 7.91 1.49 -29.81
CA LYS A 27 8.10 0.09 -29.44
C LYS A 27 6.78 -0.60 -29.13
N LEU A 28 5.89 0.04 -28.39
CA LEU A 28 4.56 -0.49 -28.06
C LEU A 28 3.69 -0.71 -29.30
N ASP A 29 3.71 0.22 -30.25
CA ASP A 29 2.95 0.12 -31.51
C ASP A 29 3.46 -0.99 -32.43
N GLN A 30 4.72 -1.39 -32.28
CA GLN A 30 5.38 -2.44 -33.07
C GLN A 30 5.39 -3.81 -32.37
N MET A 31 4.81 -3.92 -31.18
CA MET A 31 4.73 -5.20 -30.47
C MET A 31 3.92 -6.22 -31.27
N ASP A 32 4.41 -7.45 -31.33
CA ASP A 32 3.70 -8.56 -31.96
C ASP A 32 2.69 -9.22 -30.99
N GLU A 33 1.84 -10.11 -31.51
CA GLU A 33 0.83 -10.79 -30.70
C GLU A 33 1.47 -11.69 -29.63
N ASP A 34 2.62 -12.31 -29.93
CA ASP A 34 3.34 -13.18 -29.00
C ASP A 34 3.87 -12.40 -27.78
N GLU A 35 4.44 -11.20 -27.99
CA GLU A 35 4.85 -10.31 -26.89
C GLU A 35 3.64 -9.84 -26.07
N LEU A 36 2.51 -9.57 -26.72
CA LEU A 36 1.28 -9.18 -26.04
C LEU A 36 0.72 -10.33 -25.18
N GLU A 37 0.74 -11.57 -25.67
CA GLU A 37 0.38 -12.76 -24.91
C GLU A 37 1.30 -12.99 -23.71
N CYS A 38 2.61 -12.82 -23.89
CA CYS A 38 3.58 -12.88 -22.79
C CYS A 38 3.27 -11.85 -21.69
N LEU A 39 2.88 -10.62 -22.06
CA LEU A 39 2.46 -9.60 -21.10
C LEU A 39 1.17 -9.97 -20.35
N LYS A 40 0.18 -10.54 -21.05
CA LYS A 40 -1.05 -11.04 -20.44
C LYS A 40 -0.75 -12.13 -19.42
N GLU A 41 0.12 -13.08 -19.78
CA GLU A 41 0.54 -14.17 -18.90
C GLU A 41 1.26 -13.65 -17.65
N LYS A 42 2.25 -12.76 -17.81
CA LYS A 42 2.96 -12.13 -16.69
C LYS A 42 2.02 -11.42 -15.72
N ARG A 43 1.03 -10.68 -16.24
CA ARG A 43 0.01 -10.02 -15.40
C ARG A 43 -0.86 -11.03 -14.67
N LEU A 44 -1.29 -12.09 -15.36
CA LEU A 44 -2.09 -13.15 -14.76
C LEU A 44 -1.32 -13.89 -13.66
N GLU A 45 -0.04 -14.18 -13.88
CA GLU A 45 0.84 -14.79 -12.88
C GLU A 45 1.04 -13.88 -11.66
N ALA A 46 1.28 -12.58 -11.88
CA ALA A 46 1.40 -11.60 -10.79
C ALA A 46 0.12 -11.52 -9.95
N LEU A 47 -1.05 -11.52 -10.60
CA LEU A 47 -2.35 -11.54 -9.92
C LEU A 47 -2.54 -12.83 -9.11
N ARG A 48 -2.20 -13.98 -9.68
CA ARG A 48 -2.26 -15.28 -8.98
C ARG A 48 -1.36 -15.30 -7.76
N LYS A 49 -0.10 -14.83 -7.88
CA LYS A 49 0.85 -14.73 -6.77
C LYS A 49 0.32 -13.80 -5.67
N ALA A 50 -0.19 -12.63 -6.03
CA ALA A 50 -0.77 -11.69 -5.07
C ALA A 50 -1.99 -12.28 -4.34
N GLN A 51 -2.84 -13.02 -5.07
CA GLN A 51 -3.97 -13.71 -4.48
C GLN A 51 -3.52 -14.82 -3.53
N GLN A 52 -2.54 -15.64 -3.91
CA GLN A 52 -2.01 -16.70 -3.06
C GLN A 52 -1.38 -16.14 -1.78
N GLN A 53 -0.57 -15.08 -1.91
CA GLN A 53 0.00 -14.37 -0.76
C GLN A 53 -1.09 -13.80 0.16
N LYS A 54 -2.16 -13.22 -0.41
CA LYS A 54 -3.31 -12.77 0.37
C LYS A 54 -3.95 -13.93 1.13
N GLN A 55 -4.18 -15.08 0.50
CA GLN A 55 -4.75 -16.26 1.17
C GLN A 55 -3.85 -16.79 2.29
N GLU A 56 -2.53 -16.80 2.08
CA GLU A 56 -1.57 -17.16 3.13
C GLU A 56 -1.67 -16.20 4.32
N TRP A 57 -1.67 -14.88 4.07
CA TRP A 57 -1.85 -13.90 5.14
C TRP A 57 -3.17 -14.07 5.88
N LEU A 58 -4.24 -14.42 5.18
CA LEU A 58 -5.52 -14.72 5.81
C LEU A 58 -5.45 -15.96 6.70
N SER A 59 -4.78 -17.02 6.25
CA SER A 59 -4.60 -18.24 7.05
C SER A 59 -3.80 -18.02 8.34
N LYS A 60 -2.92 -17.01 8.35
CA LYS A 60 -2.15 -16.57 9.52
C LYS A 60 -2.90 -15.53 10.40
N GLY A 61 -4.15 -15.18 10.06
CA GLY A 61 -4.96 -14.25 10.86
C GLY A 61 -4.66 -12.75 10.62
N HIS A 62 -3.99 -12.38 9.52
CA HIS A 62 -3.66 -10.98 9.26
C HIS A 62 -4.89 -10.09 9.10
N GLY A 63 -4.85 -8.95 9.79
CA GLY A 63 -5.87 -7.91 9.82
C GLY A 63 -7.06 -8.26 10.70
N GLU A 64 -6.90 -9.16 11.65
CA GLU A 64 -7.72 -9.23 12.85
C GLU A 64 -7.06 -8.39 13.95
N TYR A 65 -7.87 -7.74 14.76
CA TYR A 65 -7.40 -7.14 16.01
C TYR A 65 -7.52 -8.20 17.11
N ARG A 66 -6.39 -8.57 17.71
CA ARG A 66 -6.32 -9.56 18.79
C ARG A 66 -5.45 -9.02 19.91
N GLU A 67 -5.91 -9.20 21.15
CA GLU A 67 -5.12 -8.92 22.35
C GLU A 67 -4.30 -10.17 22.72
N ILE A 68 -3.00 -9.97 22.93
CA ILE A 68 -2.06 -11.03 23.29
C ILE A 68 -1.55 -10.74 24.72
N PRO A 69 -2.00 -11.49 25.74
CA PRO A 69 -1.62 -11.22 27.13
C PRO A 69 -0.23 -11.76 27.50
N SER A 70 0.31 -12.70 26.71
CA SER A 70 1.57 -13.41 26.99
C SER A 70 2.68 -12.97 26.05
N GLU A 71 3.85 -12.67 26.60
CA GLU A 71 5.05 -12.31 25.84
C GLU A 71 5.50 -13.45 24.91
N ARG A 72 5.32 -14.71 25.32
CA ARG A 72 5.71 -15.87 24.49
C ARG A 72 4.88 -15.95 23.21
N ASP A 73 3.59 -15.71 23.33
CA ASP A 73 2.64 -15.77 22.22
C ASP A 73 2.90 -14.59 21.27
N PHE A 74 3.28 -13.43 21.81
CA PHE A 74 3.70 -12.27 21.00
C PHE A 74 4.91 -12.59 20.11
N PHE A 75 5.95 -13.22 20.67
CA PHE A 75 7.13 -13.59 19.87
C PHE A 75 6.83 -14.64 18.81
N GLN A 76 5.87 -15.54 19.06
CA GLN A 76 5.42 -16.50 18.06
C GLN A 76 4.75 -15.79 16.87
N GLU A 77 3.81 -14.89 17.14
CA GLU A 77 3.07 -14.14 16.11
C GLU A 77 4.00 -13.26 15.25
N VAL A 78 4.97 -12.58 15.87
CA VAL A 78 5.97 -11.75 15.17
C VAL A 78 6.95 -12.60 14.34
N LYS A 79 7.17 -13.87 14.71
CA LYS A 79 8.05 -14.77 13.94
C LYS A 79 7.34 -15.38 12.74
N GLU A 80 6.03 -15.61 12.84
CA GLU A 80 5.22 -16.19 11.76
C GLU A 80 4.86 -15.18 10.66
N SER A 81 4.87 -13.89 11.02
CA SER A 81 4.40 -12.77 10.20
C SER A 81 5.49 -11.73 9.92
N GLU A 82 5.73 -11.40 8.66
CA GLU A 82 6.73 -10.39 8.27
C GLU A 82 6.34 -8.95 8.69
N LYS A 83 5.04 -8.66 8.72
CA LYS A 83 4.50 -7.32 9.02
C LYS A 83 3.46 -7.42 10.12
N VAL A 84 3.78 -6.82 11.27
CA VAL A 84 2.91 -6.78 12.45
C VAL A 84 2.83 -5.34 12.95
N VAL A 85 1.62 -4.92 13.33
CA VAL A 85 1.38 -3.67 14.05
C VAL A 85 1.00 -4.05 15.46
N CYS A 86 1.79 -3.60 16.44
CA CYS A 86 1.55 -3.87 17.85
C CYS A 86 1.33 -2.55 18.60
N HIS A 87 0.32 -2.54 19.46
CA HIS A 87 0.04 -1.46 20.40
C HIS A 87 0.18 -2.00 21.82
N PHE A 88 1.23 -1.56 22.51
CA PHE A 88 1.39 -1.84 23.93
C PHE A 88 0.64 -0.78 24.72
N TYR A 89 -0.25 -1.20 25.62
CA TYR A 89 -1.05 -0.29 26.41
C TYR A 89 -1.15 -0.73 27.87
N ARG A 90 -1.64 0.18 28.71
CA ARG A 90 -2.05 -0.09 30.09
C ARG A 90 -3.50 0.36 30.24
N ASP A 91 -4.31 -0.42 30.93
CA ASP A 91 -5.75 -0.13 31.13
C ASP A 91 -6.03 1.24 31.77
N SER A 92 -5.06 1.77 32.51
CA SER A 92 -5.16 3.06 33.20
C SER A 92 -5.10 4.28 32.27
N ALA A 93 -4.68 4.13 31.01
CA ALA A 93 -4.45 5.26 30.10
C ALA A 93 -5.63 5.45 29.12
N PHE A 94 -6.44 6.50 29.34
CA PHE A 94 -7.60 6.81 28.48
C PHE A 94 -7.26 6.97 27.00
N ARG A 95 -6.07 7.51 26.67
CA ARG A 95 -5.65 7.74 25.29
C ARG A 95 -5.44 6.45 24.50
N CYS A 96 -5.11 5.35 25.17
CA CYS A 96 -4.93 4.04 24.52
C CYS A 96 -6.25 3.54 23.91
N LYS A 97 -7.38 3.78 24.59
CA LYS A 97 -8.72 3.41 24.11
C LYS A 97 -9.07 4.03 22.75
N ILE A 98 -8.55 5.22 22.48
CA ILE A 98 -8.76 5.92 21.20
C ILE A 98 -8.01 5.17 20.09
N LEU A 99 -6.74 4.81 20.32
CA LEU A 99 -5.94 4.04 19.37
C LEU A 99 -6.53 2.64 19.14
N ASP A 100 -6.98 1.95 20.19
CA ASP A 100 -7.60 0.63 20.07
C ASP A 100 -8.86 0.68 19.20
N THR A 101 -9.67 1.74 19.33
CA THR A 101 -10.85 1.96 18.49
C THR A 101 -10.46 2.12 17.02
N HIS A 102 -9.40 2.88 16.72
CA HIS A 102 -8.92 3.05 15.36
C HIS A 102 -8.30 1.78 14.77
N LEU A 103 -7.56 1.00 15.57
CA LEU A 103 -6.98 -0.27 15.17
C LEU A 103 -8.06 -1.31 14.86
N MET A 104 -9.13 -1.35 15.66
CA MET A 104 -10.29 -2.19 15.42
C MET A 104 -11.00 -1.81 14.11
N ILE A 105 -11.20 -0.51 13.84
CA ILE A 105 -11.80 -0.04 12.59
C ILE A 105 -10.91 -0.40 11.39
N PHE A 106 -9.59 -0.23 11.51
CA PHE A 106 -8.64 -0.56 10.46
C PHE A 106 -8.68 -2.07 10.13
N SER A 107 -8.68 -2.92 11.16
CA SER A 107 -8.86 -4.37 11.02
C SER A 107 -10.17 -4.72 10.30
N TRP A 108 -11.28 -4.06 10.65
CA TRP A 108 -12.58 -4.28 10.02
C TRP A 108 -12.63 -3.81 8.56
N SER A 109 -12.04 -2.67 8.24
CA SER A 109 -11.96 -2.16 6.87
C SER A 109 -11.13 -3.10 5.97
N LEU A 110 -10.01 -3.59 6.49
CA LEU A 110 -9.24 -4.66 5.84
C LEU A 110 -10.07 -5.91 5.64
N ALA A 111 -10.92 -6.28 6.61
CA ALA A 111 -11.86 -7.41 6.49
C ALA A 111 -12.91 -7.22 5.39
N ILE A 112 -13.47 -6.01 5.23
CA ILE A 112 -14.41 -5.70 4.15
C ILE A 112 -13.74 -5.79 2.78
N GLN A 113 -12.49 -5.32 2.66
CA GLN A 113 -11.67 -5.51 1.46
C GLN A 113 -11.39 -7.01 1.17
N ARG A 114 -11.58 -7.93 2.14
CA ARG A 114 -11.50 -9.39 1.93
C ARG A 114 -12.71 -9.93 1.16
N LEU A 115 -13.90 -9.37 1.36
CA LEU A 115 -15.14 -9.84 0.72
C LEU A 115 -15.28 -9.37 -0.73
N ASN A 116 -14.73 -8.19 -1.05
CA ASN A 116 -14.92 -7.56 -2.36
C ASN A 116 -13.88 -7.96 -3.43
N THR A 117 -12.83 -8.72 -3.10
CA THR A 117 -11.89 -9.23 -4.12
C THR A 117 -12.42 -10.51 -4.74
N SER A 118 -13.43 -10.40 -5.60
CA SER A 118 -13.73 -11.46 -6.56
C SER A 118 -12.67 -11.45 -7.69
N PRO A 119 -12.37 -12.59 -8.30
CA PRO A 119 -11.30 -12.70 -9.30
C PRO A 119 -11.80 -12.31 -10.71
N THR A 120 -12.56 -11.23 -10.88
CA THR A 120 -12.95 -10.77 -12.22
C THR A 120 -13.38 -9.30 -12.20
N THR A 121 -12.59 -8.43 -12.83
CA THR A 121 -13.02 -7.56 -13.96
C THR A 121 -11.95 -6.50 -14.26
N PRO A 122 -11.52 -6.34 -15.53
CA PRO A 122 -10.76 -5.19 -15.96
C PRO A 122 -11.76 -4.05 -16.24
N SER A 123 -12.21 -3.36 -15.19
CA SER A 123 -12.97 -2.13 -15.38
C SER A 123 -12.13 -0.94 -14.92
N ARG A 124 -11.74 -0.11 -15.90
CA ARG A 124 -11.34 1.28 -15.68
C ARG A 124 -12.37 1.93 -14.75
N THR A 125 -12.09 2.08 -13.46
CA THR A 125 -12.83 3.04 -12.63
C THR A 125 -11.96 3.58 -11.50
N ALA A 126 -11.98 4.89 -11.38
CA ALA A 126 -11.30 5.71 -10.39
C ALA A 126 -11.97 5.64 -8.99
N LEU A 127 -12.35 4.44 -8.54
CA LEU A 127 -13.06 4.27 -7.25
C LEU A 127 -12.12 4.33 -6.04
N SER A 128 -10.85 3.90 -6.19
CA SER A 128 -9.84 3.97 -5.12
C SER A 128 -9.55 5.41 -4.65
N VAL A 129 -9.63 6.38 -5.56
CA VAL A 129 -9.40 7.80 -5.24
C VAL A 129 -10.60 8.38 -4.47
N GLN A 130 -11.81 7.88 -4.75
CA GLN A 130 -13.04 8.36 -4.11
C GLN A 130 -13.15 7.92 -2.65
N THR A 131 -12.70 6.71 -2.31
CA THR A 131 -12.65 6.23 -0.92
C THR A 131 -11.57 6.96 -0.11
N SER A 132 -10.44 7.30 -0.75
CA SER A 132 -9.36 8.04 -0.10
C SER A 132 -9.76 9.49 0.22
N LEU A 133 -10.51 10.16 -0.67
CA LEU A 133 -10.97 11.53 -0.43
C LEU A 133 -11.99 11.64 0.72
N LEU A 134 -12.87 10.65 0.88
CA LEU A 134 -13.89 10.67 1.94
C LEU A 134 -13.31 10.52 3.35
N PHE A 135 -12.13 9.90 3.48
CA PHE A 135 -11.40 9.83 4.75
C PHE A 135 -10.72 11.16 5.10
N TYR A 136 -10.28 11.95 4.11
CA TYR A 136 -9.65 13.26 4.35
C TYR A 136 -10.66 14.38 4.66
N LEU A 137 -11.87 14.34 4.09
CA LEU A 137 -12.87 15.39 4.28
C LEU A 137 -13.67 15.31 5.60
N SER A 138 -13.47 14.25 6.40
CA SER A 138 -14.19 14.04 7.68
C SER A 138 -13.33 14.27 8.93
N LEU A 139 -12.14 14.85 8.79
CA LEU A 139 -11.25 15.23 9.91
C LEU A 139 -11.27 16.74 10.20
N PRO A 140 -12.30 17.29 10.87
CA PRO A 140 -12.15 18.56 11.55
C PRO A 140 -11.60 18.24 12.94
N CYS A 141 -10.28 18.21 13.12
CA CYS A 141 -9.62 18.60 14.37
C CYS A 141 -8.10 18.44 14.27
N CYS A 142 -7.46 19.61 14.28
CA CYS A 142 -6.09 19.89 14.68
C CYS A 142 -5.51 18.94 15.76
N SER A 143 -4.64 18.03 15.36
CA SER A 143 -3.31 17.89 15.96
C SER A 143 -2.44 17.13 14.97
N ALA A 144 -1.21 17.58 14.79
CA ALA A 144 -0.28 17.08 13.80
C ALA A 144 0.00 15.58 14.00
N ILE A 145 -0.73 14.72 13.28
CA ILE A 145 -0.34 13.33 13.09
C ILE A 145 0.53 13.32 11.83
N CYS A 146 1.83 13.53 12.01
CA CYS A 146 2.83 13.21 11.01
C CYS A 146 2.89 11.69 10.82
N LEU A 147 1.93 11.12 10.11
CA LEU A 147 2.09 9.80 9.49
C LEU A 147 3.01 10.00 8.28
N LEU A 148 4.32 10.04 8.53
CA LEU A 148 5.31 9.75 7.51
C LEU A 148 5.14 8.28 7.12
N VAL A 149 4.32 8.02 6.10
CA VAL A 149 4.36 6.76 5.38
C VAL A 149 5.65 6.76 4.57
N SER A 150 6.74 6.36 5.23
CA SER A 150 8.03 6.12 4.60
C SER A 150 7.99 4.77 3.90
N SER A 151 8.14 4.79 2.59
CA SER A 151 8.44 3.62 1.76
C SER A 151 9.85 3.11 2.07
N SER A 152 10.04 2.36 3.16
CA SER A 152 11.18 1.45 3.36
C SER A 152 10.95 0.51 4.55
N PRO A 153 11.46 -0.73 4.48
CA PRO A 153 11.29 -1.75 5.50
C PRO A 153 12.20 -1.46 6.70
N CYS A 154 11.89 -2.10 7.84
CA CYS A 154 12.63 -2.09 9.12
C CYS A 154 12.12 -1.07 10.17
N LEU A 155 11.52 -1.66 11.21
CA LEU A 155 11.56 -1.33 12.65
C LEU A 155 11.51 0.14 13.10
N LEU A 156 10.64 0.39 14.10
CA LEU A 156 10.87 1.15 15.36
C LEU A 156 9.48 1.25 16.05
N ILE A 157 9.13 0.59 17.17
CA ILE A 157 9.66 0.41 18.54
C ILE A 157 9.97 1.72 19.28
N CYS A 158 9.28 1.99 20.41
CA CYS A 158 9.85 2.07 21.79
C CYS A 158 8.90 2.71 22.84
N PHE A 159 8.74 1.96 23.96
CA PHE A 159 8.19 2.24 25.31
C PHE A 159 6.70 2.56 25.53
#